data_AF-A0A9D6QEZ0-F1
#
_entry.id   AF-A0A9D6QEZ0-F1
#
_cell.length_a   1.000
_cell.length_b   1.000
_cell.length_c   1.000
_cell.angle_alpha   90.00
_cell.angle_beta   90.00
_cell.angle_gamma   90.00
#
_symmetry.space_group_name_H-M   'P 1'
#
loop_
_entity.id
_entity.type
_entity.pdbx_description
1 polymer ?
#
loop_
_entity_poly.entity_id
_entity_poly.type
_entity_poly.pdbx_seq_one_letter_code
_entity_poly.pdbx_strand_id
1 'polypeptide(L)'
;MIKKFHFIIFLLSSGISALGQSSVLNSGNWYKFSVTSDGIFKIDYSLLQKAGIDPAQVDPKKIRIYGGQAGMLPQANNSNRIIDLSEIPISIVGEADGKFDASDYILFYAQGPDTYSYDLKSNFFAYQNNLYSDKNFYFLTISESAGKRTTQSQNLSGNFPVIDQFDNFAYYETDKYNLLHSGRQWFGEQFDQSLQLTIQFDLTGIVPNSNIKLTSHVMAQSITDCSFNLSFNNNSILTQQIQAVPNSTFAIKGRVAADTISISEVLVNASTQSTQQIHYQFNKGTSGISVGYLDYLLFTVKRKLALYG
;
A
#
# COMPACT_ATOMS: atom_id res chain seq x y z
N MET A 1 -27.40 -39.09 -66.56
CA MET A 1 -26.82 -38.01 -65.72
C MET A 1 -27.24 -38.24 -64.28
N ILE A 2 -26.42 -38.92 -63.49
CA ILE A 2 -26.69 -39.24 -62.08
C ILE A 2 -25.78 -38.34 -61.24
N LYS A 3 -26.35 -37.34 -60.57
CA LYS A 3 -25.59 -36.47 -59.66
C LYS A 3 -25.45 -37.19 -58.31
N LYS A 4 -24.25 -37.71 -58.02
CA LYS A 4 -23.87 -38.23 -56.70
C LYS A 4 -23.62 -37.06 -55.75
N PHE A 5 -24.45 -36.93 -54.73
CA PHE A 5 -24.23 -36.01 -53.61
C PHE A 5 -23.17 -36.61 -52.68
N HIS A 6 -22.04 -35.94 -52.50
CA HIS A 6 -21.04 -36.30 -51.48
C HIS A 6 -21.36 -35.51 -50.21
N PHE A 7 -21.64 -36.22 -49.11
CA PHE A 7 -21.81 -35.63 -47.79
C PHE A 7 -20.46 -35.74 -47.05
N ILE A 8 -19.78 -34.60 -46.86
CA ILE A 8 -18.53 -34.53 -46.09
C ILE A 8 -18.91 -34.17 -44.65
N ILE A 9 -18.69 -35.09 -43.72
CA ILE A 9 -18.81 -34.83 -42.27
C ILE A 9 -17.46 -34.29 -41.79
N PHE A 10 -17.40 -32.99 -41.46
CA PHE A 10 -16.30 -32.42 -40.70
C PHE A 10 -16.52 -32.70 -39.21
N LEU A 11 -15.79 -33.68 -38.66
CA LEU A 11 -15.64 -33.86 -37.22
C LEU A 11 -14.50 -32.97 -36.74
N LEU A 12 -14.83 -31.73 -36.36
CA LEU A 12 -13.95 -30.87 -35.58
C LEU A 12 -14.02 -31.32 -34.12
N SER A 13 -13.16 -32.26 -33.72
CA SER A 13 -12.90 -32.52 -32.30
C SER A 13 -12.01 -31.40 -31.77
N SER A 14 -12.63 -30.32 -31.28
CA SER A 14 -11.96 -29.35 -30.44
C SER A 14 -11.65 -30.02 -29.11
N GLY A 15 -10.50 -30.70 -29.02
CA GLY A 15 -9.94 -31.09 -27.74
C GLY A 15 -9.59 -29.83 -26.96
N ILE A 16 -10.50 -29.36 -26.12
CA ILE A 16 -10.17 -28.39 -25.07
C ILE A 16 -9.29 -29.16 -24.09
N SER A 17 -7.98 -29.13 -24.33
CA SER A 17 -7.02 -29.43 -23.29
C SER A 17 -7.14 -28.27 -22.30
N ALA A 18 -7.97 -28.46 -21.27
CA ALA A 18 -7.82 -27.68 -20.06
C ALA A 18 -6.44 -28.05 -19.52
N LEU A 19 -5.41 -27.28 -19.89
CA LEU A 19 -4.13 -27.33 -19.21
C LEU A 19 -4.44 -26.94 -17.77
N GLY A 20 -4.64 -27.95 -16.92
CA GLY A 20 -4.71 -27.75 -15.48
C GLY A 20 -3.46 -26.97 -15.09
N GLN A 21 -3.67 -25.77 -14.57
CA GLN A 21 -2.56 -24.91 -14.21
C GLN A 21 -1.75 -25.60 -13.11
N SER A 22 -0.49 -25.91 -13.40
CA SER A 22 0.44 -26.42 -12.40
C SER A 22 0.97 -25.23 -11.61
N SER A 23 0.48 -25.05 -10.38
CA SER A 23 1.02 -24.02 -9.50
C SER A 23 2.44 -24.38 -9.03
N VAL A 24 3.31 -23.38 -8.84
CA VAL A 24 4.60 -23.54 -8.17
C VAL A 24 4.44 -24.16 -6.77
N LEU A 25 3.30 -23.95 -6.12
CA LEU A 25 3.00 -24.49 -4.79
C LEU A 25 2.59 -25.98 -4.80
N ASN A 26 2.48 -26.62 -5.97
CA ASN A 26 1.98 -28.00 -6.06
C ASN A 26 2.95 -29.06 -5.52
N SER A 27 4.19 -28.69 -5.25
CA SER A 27 5.26 -29.57 -4.81
C SER A 27 6.27 -28.78 -3.96
N GLY A 28 7.06 -29.49 -3.16
CA GLY A 28 8.06 -28.91 -2.27
C GLY A 28 7.49 -28.46 -0.92
N ASN A 29 8.41 -28.08 -0.02
CA ASN A 29 8.08 -27.53 1.28
C ASN A 29 8.04 -25.99 1.20
N TRP A 30 6.96 -25.40 1.72
CA TRP A 30 6.69 -23.98 1.61
C TRP A 30 6.45 -23.35 2.98
N TYR A 31 7.13 -22.24 3.23
CA TYR A 31 7.00 -21.45 4.44
C TYR A 31 6.34 -20.12 4.10
N LYS A 32 5.12 -19.92 4.60
CA LYS A 32 4.32 -18.71 4.36
C LYS A 32 4.62 -17.67 5.43
N PHE A 33 4.88 -16.44 5.01
CA PHE A 33 5.01 -15.29 5.89
C PHE A 33 4.27 -14.08 5.31
N SER A 34 3.99 -13.09 6.15
CA SER A 34 3.26 -11.89 5.75
C SER A 34 4.06 -10.64 6.03
N VAL A 35 3.82 -9.60 5.22
CA VAL A 35 4.27 -8.23 5.44
C VAL A 35 3.07 -7.30 5.52
N THR A 36 3.21 -6.22 6.29
CA THR A 36 2.15 -5.21 6.50
C THR A 36 2.49 -3.87 5.83
N SER A 37 3.69 -3.72 5.29
CA SER A 37 4.15 -2.49 4.65
C SER A 37 5.19 -2.80 3.56
N ASP A 38 5.39 -1.86 2.65
CA ASP A 38 6.47 -1.92 1.68
C ASP A 38 7.83 -1.71 2.35
N GLY A 39 8.85 -2.42 1.89
CA GLY A 39 10.21 -2.23 2.40
C GLY A 39 11.18 -3.36 2.09
N ILE A 40 12.41 -3.17 2.54
CA ILE A 40 13.42 -4.24 2.56
C ILE A 40 13.29 -4.99 3.87
N PHE A 41 13.05 -6.29 3.77
CA PHE A 41 12.90 -7.18 4.91
C PHE A 41 14.13 -8.06 5.07
N LYS A 42 14.43 -8.43 6.32
CA LYS A 42 15.53 -9.31 6.70
C LYS A 42 14.99 -10.63 7.24
N ILE A 43 15.44 -11.76 6.68
CA ILE A 43 15.29 -13.08 7.29
C ILE A 43 16.67 -13.54 7.73
N ASP A 44 16.88 -13.59 9.05
CA ASP A 44 18.13 -14.08 9.63
C ASP A 44 18.02 -15.54 10.10
N TYR A 45 19.16 -16.09 10.51
CA TYR A 45 19.29 -17.45 11.03
C TYR A 45 18.23 -17.78 12.10
N SER A 46 18.00 -16.85 13.03
CA SER A 46 17.06 -17.05 14.15
C SER A 46 15.61 -17.16 13.68
N LEU A 47 15.24 -16.40 12.64
CA LEU A 47 13.89 -16.45 12.07
C LEU A 47 13.66 -17.77 11.31
N LEU A 48 14.67 -18.27 10.59
CA LEU A 48 14.58 -19.59 9.93
C LEU A 48 14.38 -20.72 10.95
N GLN A 49 15.15 -20.72 12.05
CA GLN A 49 14.95 -21.69 13.13
C GLN A 49 13.56 -21.63 13.74
N LYS A 50 13.05 -20.41 14.02
CA LYS A 50 11.69 -20.21 14.53
C LYS A 50 10.62 -20.71 13.56
N ALA A 51 10.89 -20.65 12.25
CA ALA A 51 10.02 -21.18 11.21
C ALA A 51 10.11 -22.71 11.05
N GLY A 52 10.96 -23.39 11.82
CA GLY A 52 11.16 -24.83 11.76
C GLY A 52 12.14 -25.30 10.68
N ILE A 53 12.89 -24.39 10.08
CA ILE A 53 13.97 -24.69 9.14
C ILE A 53 15.26 -24.84 9.94
N ASP A 54 15.97 -25.96 9.77
CA ASP A 54 17.34 -26.09 10.30
C ASP A 54 18.33 -25.43 9.34
N PRO A 55 18.84 -24.20 9.62
CA PRO A 55 19.66 -23.49 8.65
C PRO A 55 21.02 -24.16 8.44
N ALA A 56 21.49 -24.99 9.38
CA ALA A 56 22.74 -25.73 9.24
C ALA A 56 22.69 -26.80 8.12
N GLN A 57 21.48 -27.19 7.69
CA GLN A 57 21.25 -28.13 6.58
C GLN A 57 20.81 -27.44 5.28
N VAL A 58 20.78 -26.10 5.27
CA VAL A 58 20.35 -25.31 4.12
C VAL A 58 21.56 -24.82 3.34
N ASP A 59 21.62 -25.15 2.06
CA ASP A 59 22.46 -24.43 1.10
C ASP A 59 21.78 -23.09 0.79
N PRO A 60 22.37 -21.93 1.17
CA PRO A 60 21.77 -20.63 0.92
C PRO A 60 21.47 -20.39 -0.57
N LYS A 61 22.26 -20.99 -1.48
CA LYS A 61 22.08 -20.87 -2.95
C LYS A 61 20.74 -21.42 -3.41
N LYS A 62 20.17 -22.37 -2.68
CA LYS A 62 18.91 -23.05 -2.98
C LYS A 62 17.67 -22.34 -2.41
N ILE A 63 17.85 -21.28 -1.61
CA ILE A 63 16.76 -20.50 -1.04
C ILE A 63 16.10 -19.64 -2.14
N ARG A 64 14.76 -19.70 -2.18
CA ARG A 64 13.91 -18.93 -3.06
C ARG A 64 12.78 -18.28 -2.30
N ILE A 65 12.39 -17.08 -2.72
CA ILE A 65 11.19 -16.39 -2.21
C ILE A 65 10.28 -16.07 -3.38
N TYR A 66 8.99 -16.36 -3.20
CA TYR A 66 7.93 -16.14 -4.16
C TYR A 66 6.90 -15.17 -3.60
N GLY A 67 6.37 -14.29 -4.45
CA GLY A 67 5.36 -13.31 -4.10
C GLY A 67 4.27 -13.21 -5.16
N GLY A 68 3.11 -12.72 -4.74
CA GLY A 68 2.00 -12.35 -5.62
C GLY A 68 2.01 -10.86 -5.98
N GLN A 69 0.89 -10.38 -6.52
CA GLN A 69 0.66 -8.96 -6.74
C GLN A 69 0.28 -8.28 -5.41
N ALA A 70 0.81 -7.09 -5.16
CA ALA A 70 0.29 -6.19 -4.12
C ALA A 70 -1.05 -5.57 -4.54
N GLY A 71 -1.80 -5.08 -3.55
CA GLY A 71 -3.08 -4.40 -3.78
C GLY A 71 -4.29 -5.33 -3.90
N MET A 72 -5.45 -4.69 -4.08
CA MET A 72 -6.71 -5.39 -4.29
C MET A 72 -6.78 -6.01 -5.69
N LEU A 73 -7.45 -7.15 -5.78
CA LEU A 73 -7.77 -7.74 -7.07
C LEU A 73 -8.67 -6.81 -7.89
N PRO A 74 -8.40 -6.67 -9.21
CA PRO A 74 -9.28 -5.90 -10.08
C PRO A 74 -10.70 -6.45 -10.10
N GLN A 75 -11.67 -5.55 -9.95
CA GLN A 75 -13.10 -5.90 -9.93
C GLN A 75 -13.62 -6.30 -11.30
N ALA A 76 -13.09 -5.70 -12.37
CA ALA A 76 -13.52 -6.02 -13.71
C ALA A 76 -13.06 -7.44 -14.10
N ASN A 77 -14.01 -8.26 -14.55
CA ASN A 77 -13.77 -9.68 -14.86
C ASN A 77 -12.78 -9.89 -16.02
N ASN A 78 -12.63 -8.91 -16.90
CA ASN A 78 -11.70 -8.93 -18.04
C ASN A 78 -10.33 -8.33 -17.72
N SER A 79 -10.08 -7.91 -16.48
CA SER A 79 -8.78 -7.40 -16.08
C SER A 79 -7.78 -8.53 -15.91
N ASN A 80 -6.54 -8.29 -16.34
CA ASN A 80 -5.45 -9.25 -16.15
C ASN A 80 -5.23 -9.53 -14.67
N ARG A 81 -4.92 -10.79 -14.37
CA ARG A 81 -4.59 -11.27 -13.03
C ARG A 81 -3.34 -12.12 -13.11
N ILE A 82 -2.46 -11.98 -12.14
CA ILE A 82 -1.35 -12.90 -11.98
C ILE A 82 -1.93 -14.28 -11.71
N ILE A 83 -1.54 -15.26 -12.52
CA ILE A 83 -2.11 -16.60 -12.48
C ILE A 83 -1.43 -17.46 -11.41
N ASP A 84 -0.13 -17.23 -11.13
CA ASP A 84 0.65 -17.96 -10.13
C ASP A 84 1.73 -17.08 -9.49
N LEU A 85 2.30 -17.51 -8.36
CA LEU A 85 3.35 -16.75 -7.69
C LEU A 85 4.61 -16.63 -8.55
N SER A 86 5.32 -15.51 -8.43
CA SER A 86 6.57 -15.26 -9.15
C SER A 86 7.75 -15.17 -8.19
N GLU A 87 8.89 -15.71 -8.60
CA GLU A 87 10.12 -15.64 -7.82
C GLU A 87 10.68 -14.21 -7.81
N ILE A 88 10.91 -13.68 -6.61
CA ILE A 88 11.50 -12.35 -6.41
C ILE A 88 13.02 -12.46 -6.22
N PRO A 89 13.82 -11.52 -6.75
CA PRO A 89 15.26 -11.50 -6.49
C PRO A 89 15.54 -11.24 -5.01
N ILE A 90 16.44 -12.04 -4.42
CA ILE A 90 16.91 -11.86 -3.05
C ILE A 90 18.41 -11.60 -3.01
N SER A 91 18.88 -10.94 -1.97
CA SER A 91 20.31 -10.83 -1.64
C SER A 91 20.57 -11.70 -0.41
N ILE A 92 21.67 -12.44 -0.40
CA ILE A 92 22.06 -13.24 0.75
C ILE A 92 23.48 -12.81 1.15
N VAL A 93 23.63 -12.38 2.39
CA VAL A 93 24.93 -12.09 2.99
C VAL A 93 25.43 -13.37 3.66
N GLY A 94 26.64 -13.82 3.31
CA GLY A 94 27.23 -15.07 3.80
C GLY A 94 27.14 -16.28 2.86
N GLU A 95 26.50 -16.16 1.70
CA GLU A 95 26.17 -17.27 0.77
C GLU A 95 27.36 -18.13 0.24
N ALA A 96 28.60 -17.67 0.36
CA ALA A 96 29.72 -18.18 -0.44
C ALA A 96 30.11 -19.63 -0.13
N ASP A 97 30.07 -20.04 1.13
CA ASP A 97 30.56 -21.32 1.62
C ASP A 97 29.53 -22.46 1.53
N GLY A 98 28.31 -22.16 1.08
CA GLY A 98 27.23 -23.13 0.92
C GLY A 98 26.57 -23.55 2.23
N LYS A 99 26.79 -22.82 3.32
CA LYS A 99 26.12 -23.02 4.61
C LYS A 99 25.44 -21.74 5.03
N PHE A 100 24.31 -21.86 5.75
CA PHE A 100 23.65 -20.71 6.34
C PHE A 100 24.09 -20.57 7.79
N ASP A 101 25.13 -19.77 8.02
CA ASP A 101 25.73 -19.55 9.33
C ASP A 101 24.97 -18.52 10.17
N ALA A 102 25.31 -18.41 11.46
CA ALA A 102 24.62 -17.54 12.41
C ALA A 102 24.69 -16.04 12.05
N SER A 103 25.71 -15.62 11.28
CA SER A 103 25.86 -14.26 10.77
C SER A 103 25.08 -13.98 9.49
N ASP A 104 24.52 -15.02 8.87
CA ASP A 104 23.97 -14.92 7.53
C ASP A 104 22.52 -14.44 7.56
N TYR A 105 22.15 -13.73 6.51
CA TYR A 105 20.80 -13.22 6.37
C TYR A 105 20.41 -12.97 4.92
N ILE A 106 19.12 -13.06 4.69
CA ILE A 106 18.46 -12.79 3.41
C ILE A 106 17.87 -11.39 3.47
N LEU A 107 18.08 -10.60 2.43
CA LEU A 107 17.39 -9.35 2.17
C LEU A 107 16.54 -9.47 0.92
N PHE A 108 15.31 -8.97 0.99
CA PHE A 108 14.39 -8.93 -0.15
C PHE A 108 13.44 -7.74 -0.02
N TYR A 109 13.02 -7.19 -1.15
CA TYR A 109 11.97 -6.18 -1.19
C TYR A 109 10.61 -6.86 -1.21
N ALA A 110 9.71 -6.44 -0.34
CA ALA A 110 8.33 -6.87 -0.31
C ALA A 110 7.41 -5.67 -0.24
N GLN A 111 6.20 -5.85 -0.76
CA GLN A 111 5.15 -4.87 -0.80
C GLN A 111 4.04 -5.29 0.16
N GLY A 112 3.51 -4.34 0.91
CA GLY A 112 2.37 -4.50 1.79
C GLY A 112 1.06 -4.77 1.03
N PRO A 113 -0.06 -4.82 1.75
CA PRO A 113 -1.37 -5.04 1.15
C PRO A 113 -1.86 -3.84 0.33
N ASP A 114 -1.49 -2.63 0.75
CA ASP A 114 -1.92 -1.37 0.16
C ASP A 114 -1.09 -1.02 -1.07
N THR A 115 -1.63 -0.15 -1.92
CA THR A 115 -0.89 0.35 -3.09
C THR A 115 -0.77 1.85 -3.07
N TYR A 116 0.37 2.32 -3.57
CA TYR A 116 0.61 3.73 -3.84
C TYR A 116 1.16 3.91 -5.25
N SER A 117 0.84 5.02 -5.88
CA SER A 117 1.31 5.35 -7.22
C SER A 117 1.56 6.84 -7.35
N TYR A 118 2.65 7.22 -8.01
CA TYR A 118 2.93 8.63 -8.29
C TYR A 118 2.26 9.03 -9.59
N ASP A 119 1.34 10.00 -9.53
CA ASP A 119 0.74 10.61 -10.72
C ASP A 119 1.61 11.78 -11.18
N LEU A 120 2.28 11.58 -12.31
CA LEU A 120 3.15 12.57 -12.96
C LEU A 120 2.39 13.85 -13.37
N LYS A 121 1.08 13.79 -13.61
CA LYS A 121 0.29 14.97 -14.02
C LYS A 121 -0.04 15.86 -12.84
N SER A 122 -0.47 15.25 -11.74
CA SER A 122 -0.85 15.98 -10.53
C SER A 122 0.32 16.20 -9.57
N ASN A 123 1.50 15.61 -9.85
CA ASN A 123 2.67 15.58 -8.96
C ASN A 123 2.28 15.19 -7.54
N PHE A 124 1.52 14.11 -7.43
CA PHE A 124 0.96 13.66 -6.16
C PHE A 124 0.92 12.14 -6.09
N PHE A 125 1.08 11.60 -4.89
CA PHE A 125 0.87 10.18 -4.66
C PHE A 125 -0.63 9.92 -4.56
N ALA A 126 -1.11 8.89 -5.24
CA ALA A 126 -2.38 8.26 -4.96
C ALA A 126 -2.12 7.08 -4.01
N TYR A 127 -2.97 6.94 -3.00
CA TYR A 127 -2.98 5.83 -2.06
C TYR A 127 -4.28 5.05 -2.21
N GLN A 128 -4.19 3.73 -2.07
CA GLN A 128 -5.34 2.84 -2.05
C GLN A 128 -5.15 1.80 -0.94
N ASN A 129 -5.91 1.98 0.13
CA ASN A 129 -6.06 1.00 1.20
C ASN A 129 -6.69 -0.30 0.68
N ASN A 130 -6.23 -1.43 1.19
CA ASN A 130 -6.75 -2.74 0.85
C ASN A 130 -7.93 -3.14 1.74
N LEU A 131 -9.13 -3.01 1.19
CA LEU A 131 -10.40 -3.28 1.89
C LEU A 131 -10.62 -4.75 2.28
N TYR A 132 -9.73 -5.66 1.91
CA TYR A 132 -9.91 -7.11 2.07
C TYR A 132 -8.80 -7.79 2.89
N SER A 133 -7.69 -7.10 3.17
CA SER A 133 -6.57 -7.68 3.91
C SER A 133 -5.65 -6.61 4.48
N ASP A 134 -5.20 -6.81 5.72
CA ASP A 134 -4.16 -6.03 6.40
C ASP A 134 -2.74 -6.57 6.12
N LYS A 135 -2.63 -7.63 5.31
CA LYS A 135 -1.39 -8.37 5.05
C LYS A 135 -1.26 -8.76 3.59
N ASN A 136 -0.03 -8.70 3.09
CA ASN A 136 0.38 -9.37 1.86
C ASN A 136 1.28 -10.56 2.18
N PHE A 137 1.21 -11.63 1.39
CA PHE A 137 1.86 -12.90 1.70
C PHE A 137 2.95 -13.28 0.70
N TYR A 138 4.03 -13.83 1.25
CA TYR A 138 5.19 -14.31 0.53
C TYR A 138 5.52 -15.73 1.01
N PHE A 139 6.24 -16.46 0.16
CA PHE A 139 6.47 -17.89 0.33
C PHE A 139 7.93 -18.21 0.11
N LEU A 140 8.57 -18.78 1.13
CA LEU A 140 9.94 -19.27 1.05
C LEU A 140 9.95 -20.76 0.78
N THR A 141 10.87 -21.21 -0.06
CA THR A 141 11.16 -22.63 -0.27
C THR A 141 12.67 -22.85 -0.44
N ILE A 142 13.10 -24.07 -0.14
CA ILE A 142 14.46 -24.56 -0.40
C ILE A 142 14.31 -25.58 -1.53
N SER A 143 14.75 -25.21 -2.73
CA SER A 143 14.55 -26.02 -3.94
C SER A 143 15.84 -26.75 -4.34
N GLU A 144 15.77 -27.70 -5.29
CA GLU A 144 17.00 -28.34 -5.79
C GLU A 144 17.86 -27.44 -6.67
N SER A 145 17.29 -26.34 -7.16
CA SER A 145 17.94 -25.41 -8.09
C SER A 145 18.25 -24.07 -7.43
N ALA A 146 19.27 -23.38 -7.94
CA ALA A 146 19.68 -22.09 -7.41
C ALA A 146 18.56 -21.05 -7.50
N GLY A 147 18.39 -20.21 -6.47
CA GLY A 147 17.39 -19.16 -6.43
C GLY A 147 17.81 -17.88 -7.15
N LYS A 148 16.82 -17.05 -7.45
CA LYS A 148 17.01 -15.74 -8.10
C LYS A 148 17.75 -14.79 -7.16
N ARG A 149 18.77 -14.10 -7.67
CA ARG A 149 19.57 -13.13 -6.92
C ARG A 149 19.42 -11.72 -7.47
N THR A 150 19.55 -10.73 -6.60
CA THR A 150 19.73 -9.33 -7.01
C THR A 150 21.03 -9.19 -7.79
N THR A 151 21.01 -8.46 -8.90
CA THR A 151 22.20 -8.19 -9.71
C THR A 151 22.77 -6.83 -9.37
N GLN A 152 24.10 -6.72 -9.26
CA GLN A 152 24.76 -5.43 -9.15
C GLN A 152 24.73 -4.72 -10.51
N SER A 153 24.21 -3.49 -10.54
CA SER A 153 24.32 -2.62 -11.72
C SER A 153 25.64 -1.85 -11.67
N GLN A 154 26.32 -1.74 -12.81
CA GLN A 154 27.51 -0.90 -12.92
C GLN A 154 27.11 0.58 -12.85
N ASN A 155 27.95 1.39 -12.22
CA ASN A 155 27.78 2.84 -12.24
C ASN A 155 27.92 3.36 -13.68
N LEU A 156 27.03 4.27 -14.07
CA LEU A 156 27.15 4.96 -15.35
C LEU A 156 28.38 5.87 -15.32
N SER A 157 29.18 5.85 -16.39
CA SER A 157 30.29 6.79 -16.56
C SER A 157 29.76 8.18 -16.91
N GLY A 158 30.28 9.23 -16.26
CA GLY A 158 29.94 10.62 -16.57
C GLY A 158 29.76 11.48 -15.33
N ASN A 159 29.39 12.75 -15.53
CA ASN A 159 28.98 13.65 -14.46
C ASN A 159 27.45 13.76 -14.48
N PHE A 160 26.81 13.34 -13.40
CA PHE A 160 25.36 13.39 -13.24
C PHE A 160 25.02 14.39 -12.13
N PRO A 161 23.85 15.05 -12.20
CA PRO A 161 23.40 15.89 -11.08
C PRO A 161 23.30 15.04 -9.81
N VAL A 162 23.77 15.61 -8.70
CA VAL A 162 23.61 14.98 -7.39
C VAL A 162 22.14 15.03 -7.02
N ILE A 163 21.56 13.86 -6.77
CA ILE A 163 20.20 13.73 -6.22
C ILE A 163 20.34 13.66 -4.70
N ASP A 164 20.04 14.76 -4.02
CA ASP A 164 20.14 14.91 -2.56
C ASP A 164 18.77 15.10 -1.90
N GLN A 165 17.68 14.96 -2.67
CA GLN A 165 16.31 15.07 -2.21
C GLN A 165 15.38 14.20 -3.06
N PHE A 166 14.24 13.83 -2.49
CA PHE A 166 13.22 13.00 -3.16
C PHE A 166 11.81 13.41 -2.69
N ASP A 167 10.79 13.01 -3.45
CA ASP A 167 9.40 13.13 -3.04
C ASP A 167 9.04 11.98 -2.12
N ASN A 168 8.68 12.30 -0.88
CA ASN A 168 8.19 11.35 0.10
C ASN A 168 6.70 11.58 0.35
N PHE A 169 6.00 10.56 0.84
CA PHE A 169 4.61 10.70 1.29
C PHE A 169 4.41 10.03 2.64
N ALA A 170 3.37 10.46 3.33
CA ALA A 170 2.88 9.83 4.55
C ALA A 170 1.36 9.87 4.53
N TYR A 171 0.74 8.84 5.09
CA TYR A 171 -0.71 8.70 5.12
C TYR A 171 -1.17 8.13 6.45
N TYR A 172 -2.44 8.38 6.75
CA TYR A 172 -3.14 7.81 7.88
C TYR A 172 -4.55 7.45 7.43
N GLU A 173 -4.91 6.18 7.60
CA GLU A 173 -6.20 5.61 7.24
C GLU A 173 -6.48 4.48 8.23
N THR A 174 -7.73 4.39 8.71
CA THR A 174 -8.17 3.23 9.48
C THR A 174 -9.60 2.83 9.08
N ASP A 175 -9.87 1.53 9.01
CA ASP A 175 -11.20 0.99 8.69
C ASP A 175 -11.99 0.60 9.94
N LYS A 176 -12.64 1.55 10.61
CA LYS A 176 -13.36 1.32 11.87
C LYS A 176 -14.88 1.26 11.75
N TYR A 177 -15.45 2.06 10.85
CA TYR A 177 -16.89 2.25 10.71
C TYR A 177 -17.35 2.07 9.26
N ASN A 178 -18.26 1.12 9.06
CA ASN A 178 -19.11 1.06 7.87
C ASN A 178 -20.52 1.51 8.27
N LEU A 179 -20.88 2.74 7.91
CA LEU A 179 -22.10 3.40 8.40
C LEU A 179 -23.39 2.63 8.09
N LEU A 180 -23.43 1.91 6.97
CA LEU A 180 -24.62 1.17 6.53
C LEU A 180 -24.49 -0.34 6.77
N HIS A 181 -23.40 -0.78 7.40
CA HIS A 181 -22.97 -2.19 7.46
C HIS A 181 -23.10 -2.91 6.12
N SER A 182 -22.84 -2.17 5.02
CA SER A 182 -22.99 -2.63 3.65
C SER A 182 -22.07 -1.85 2.71
N GLY A 183 -21.81 -2.43 1.54
CA GLY A 183 -20.88 -1.85 0.59
C GLY A 183 -19.43 -1.90 1.09
N ARG A 184 -18.62 -0.95 0.62
CA ARG A 184 -17.16 -0.95 0.77
C ARG A 184 -16.59 0.39 1.24
N GLN A 185 -17.47 1.29 1.67
CA GLN A 185 -17.03 2.56 2.24
C GLN A 185 -16.86 2.36 3.74
N TRP A 186 -15.62 2.48 4.15
CA TRP A 186 -15.18 2.42 5.52
C TRP A 186 -14.59 3.77 5.89
N PHE A 187 -14.67 4.07 7.18
CA PHE A 187 -14.13 5.30 7.76
C PHE A 187 -13.44 4.96 9.07
N GLY A 188 -12.46 5.76 9.43
CA GLY A 188 -11.70 5.67 10.67
C GLY A 188 -12.38 6.39 11.82
N GLU A 189 -11.65 7.29 12.46
CA GLU A 189 -12.04 7.96 13.69
C GLU A 189 -13.39 8.69 13.54
N GLN A 190 -14.27 8.43 14.49
CA GLN A 190 -15.57 9.08 14.61
C GLN A 190 -15.46 10.32 15.51
N PHE A 191 -16.01 11.43 15.04
CA PHE A 191 -16.09 12.71 15.73
C PHE A 191 -17.52 12.96 16.19
N ASP A 192 -17.85 12.51 17.40
CA ASP A 192 -19.15 12.74 18.05
C ASP A 192 -18.98 13.23 19.49
N GLN A 193 -18.51 12.35 20.38
CA GLN A 193 -18.22 12.70 21.77
C GLN A 193 -16.89 13.45 21.90
N SER A 194 -15.84 12.90 21.27
CA SER A 194 -14.62 13.65 21.00
C SER A 194 -14.76 14.34 19.65
N LEU A 195 -14.47 15.63 19.61
CA LEU A 195 -14.50 16.42 18.38
C LEU A 195 -13.10 16.67 17.82
N GLN A 196 -12.08 16.11 18.45
CA GLN A 196 -10.68 16.37 18.14
C GLN A 196 -9.91 15.06 17.91
N LEU A 197 -8.97 15.13 16.97
CA LEU A 197 -7.99 14.08 16.70
C LEU A 197 -6.65 14.72 16.32
N THR A 198 -5.57 14.26 16.93
CA THR A 198 -4.20 14.62 16.51
C THR A 198 -3.51 13.37 15.99
N ILE A 199 -3.03 13.45 14.74
CA ILE A 199 -2.24 12.40 14.09
C ILE A 199 -0.80 12.88 14.03
N GLN A 200 0.13 12.06 14.53
CA GLN A 200 1.55 12.37 14.53
C GLN A 200 2.30 11.44 13.56
N PHE A 201 3.20 12.04 12.79
CA PHE A 201 4.13 11.34 11.90
C PHE A 201 5.57 11.61 12.33
N ASP A 202 6.35 10.55 12.50
CA ASP A 202 7.79 10.63 12.72
C ASP A 202 8.50 10.88 11.38
N LEU A 203 8.39 12.12 10.92
CA LEU A 203 8.83 12.56 9.60
C LEU A 203 9.72 13.80 9.70
N THR A 204 11.02 13.57 9.56
CA THR A 204 12.08 14.60 9.62
C THR A 204 12.65 14.93 8.24
N GLY A 205 13.43 16.00 8.15
CA GLY A 205 14.23 16.29 6.95
C GLY A 205 13.40 16.79 5.76
N ILE A 206 12.23 17.36 6.01
CA ILE A 206 11.48 18.12 5.01
C ILE A 206 12.37 19.27 4.50
N VAL A 207 12.42 19.45 3.18
CA VAL A 207 13.30 20.43 2.54
C VAL A 207 12.76 21.85 2.80
N PRO A 208 13.58 22.79 3.32
CA PRO A 208 13.15 24.16 3.53
C PRO A 208 12.67 24.85 2.24
N ASN A 209 11.69 25.75 2.35
CA ASN A 209 11.05 26.46 1.24
C ASN A 209 10.38 25.54 0.20
N SER A 210 10.12 24.27 0.53
CA SER A 210 9.36 23.36 -0.32
C SER A 210 7.86 23.45 -0.05
N ASN A 211 7.07 22.93 -1.00
CA ASN A 211 5.63 22.80 -0.83
C ASN A 211 5.26 21.42 -0.28
N ILE A 212 4.24 21.42 0.56
CA ILE A 212 3.56 20.23 1.05
C ILE A 212 2.22 20.16 0.35
N LYS A 213 1.92 19.04 -0.31
CA LYS A 213 0.60 18.79 -0.88
C LYS A 213 -0.14 17.86 0.06
N LEU A 214 -1.33 18.23 0.52
CA LEU A 214 -2.10 17.49 1.52
C LEU A 214 -3.53 17.26 1.02
N THR A 215 -4.02 16.04 1.19
CA THR A 215 -5.40 15.65 0.94
C THR A 215 -6.04 15.21 2.25
N SER A 216 -7.17 15.84 2.57
CA SER A 216 -8.06 15.45 3.67
C SER A 216 -9.33 14.86 3.09
N HIS A 217 -9.60 13.59 3.43
CA HIS A 217 -10.82 12.91 3.05
C HIS A 217 -11.63 12.59 4.30
N VAL A 218 -12.82 13.16 4.39
CA VAL A 218 -13.68 13.06 5.57
C VAL A 218 -15.12 12.81 5.13
N MET A 219 -15.95 12.39 6.07
CA MET A 219 -17.38 12.27 5.89
C MET A 219 -18.11 12.89 7.07
N ALA A 220 -19.27 13.48 6.86
CA ALA A 220 -20.17 13.83 7.95
C ALA A 220 -21.61 13.39 7.68
N GLN A 221 -22.25 12.89 8.74
CA GLN A 221 -23.67 12.72 8.86
C GLN A 221 -24.21 13.91 9.66
N SER A 222 -24.67 14.95 8.96
CA SER A 222 -25.19 16.17 9.59
C SER A 222 -26.40 16.71 8.85
N ILE A 223 -27.50 17.01 9.55
CA ILE A 223 -28.72 17.58 8.93
C ILE A 223 -28.66 19.12 8.79
N THR A 224 -27.58 19.73 9.26
CA THR A 224 -27.20 21.12 9.05
C THR A 224 -25.73 21.17 8.59
N ASP A 225 -25.32 22.24 7.93
CA ASP A 225 -23.94 22.39 7.46
C ASP A 225 -22.95 22.29 8.64
N CYS A 226 -21.83 21.62 8.40
CA CYS A 226 -20.79 21.36 9.39
C CYS A 226 -19.41 21.48 8.72
N SER A 227 -18.33 21.36 9.49
CA SER A 227 -16.98 21.46 8.91
C SER A 227 -15.91 20.74 9.72
N PHE A 228 -14.75 20.55 9.11
CA PHE A 228 -13.52 20.20 9.82
C PHE A 228 -12.52 21.34 9.70
N ASN A 229 -11.99 21.81 10.83
CA ASN A 229 -10.79 22.63 10.85
C ASN A 229 -9.57 21.72 10.94
N LEU A 230 -8.59 21.94 10.07
CA LEU A 230 -7.31 21.25 10.10
C LEU A 230 -6.20 22.25 10.42
N SER A 231 -5.28 21.83 11.28
CA SER A 231 -4.01 22.49 11.49
C SER A 231 -2.85 21.53 11.30
N PHE A 232 -1.74 22.05 10.80
CA PHE A 232 -0.48 21.36 10.64
C PHE A 232 0.55 22.04 11.55
N ASN A 233 1.11 21.30 12.51
CA ASN A 233 2.07 21.81 13.49
C ASN A 233 1.53 23.06 14.19
N ASN A 234 0.29 22.99 14.67
CA ASN A 234 -0.45 24.08 15.33
C ASN A 234 -0.79 25.30 14.45
N ASN A 235 -0.50 25.27 13.15
CA ASN A 235 -0.86 26.34 12.22
C ASN A 235 -2.10 25.93 11.41
N SER A 236 -3.15 26.75 11.39
CA SER A 236 -4.38 26.46 10.64
C SER A 236 -4.11 26.41 9.14
N ILE A 237 -4.56 25.34 8.46
CA ILE A 237 -4.31 25.10 7.03
C ILE A 237 -5.58 24.99 6.20
N LEU A 238 -6.69 24.55 6.79
CA LEU A 238 -7.94 24.27 6.05
C LEU A 238 -9.17 24.39 6.95
N THR A 239 -10.25 24.91 6.38
CA THR A 239 -11.61 24.67 6.90
C THR A 239 -12.38 23.94 5.80
N GLN A 240 -12.58 22.65 5.99
CA GLN A 240 -13.25 21.78 5.03
C GLN A 240 -14.76 21.79 5.33
N GLN A 241 -15.54 22.42 4.46
CA GLN A 241 -16.99 22.55 4.62
C GLN A 241 -17.71 21.28 4.15
N ILE A 242 -18.72 20.84 4.90
CA ILE A 242 -19.57 19.71 4.54
C ILE A 242 -21.04 20.14 4.63
N GLN A 243 -21.71 20.08 3.48
CA GLN A 243 -23.12 20.44 3.38
C GLN A 243 -24.02 19.45 4.13
N ALA A 244 -25.19 19.93 4.56
CA ALA A 244 -26.21 19.10 5.17
C ALA A 244 -26.65 17.92 4.28
N VAL A 245 -26.97 16.79 4.91
CA VAL A 245 -27.77 15.72 4.30
C VAL A 245 -29.26 15.98 4.52
N PRO A 246 -30.13 15.63 3.55
CA PRO A 246 -31.56 15.71 3.75
C PRO A 246 -32.04 14.79 4.89
N ASN A 247 -32.93 15.29 5.75
CA ASN A 247 -33.57 14.48 6.78
C ASN A 247 -34.71 13.64 6.18
N SER A 248 -34.36 12.58 5.45
CA SER A 248 -35.32 11.68 4.80
C SER A 248 -34.85 10.23 4.81
N THR A 249 -35.81 9.29 4.86
CA THR A 249 -35.57 7.85 4.97
C THR A 249 -34.69 7.32 3.83
N PHE A 250 -34.92 7.77 2.60
CA PHE A 250 -34.23 7.28 1.41
C PHE A 250 -33.16 8.25 0.87
N ALA A 251 -32.79 9.27 1.65
CA ALA A 251 -31.71 10.17 1.30
C ALA A 251 -30.33 9.57 1.65
N ILE A 252 -29.29 10.19 1.08
CA ILE A 252 -27.89 9.94 1.46
C ILE A 252 -27.73 10.05 2.99
N LYS A 253 -26.95 9.14 3.58
CA LYS A 253 -26.77 9.07 5.04
C LYS A 253 -25.54 9.80 5.55
N GLY A 254 -24.68 10.25 4.64
CA GLY A 254 -23.53 11.09 4.92
C GLY A 254 -23.05 11.77 3.64
N ARG A 255 -22.30 12.84 3.78
CA ARG A 255 -21.57 13.46 2.67
C ARG A 255 -20.08 13.31 2.89
N VAL A 256 -19.42 12.79 1.87
CA VAL A 256 -17.96 12.77 1.79
C VAL A 256 -17.49 14.11 1.23
N ALA A 257 -16.40 14.62 1.79
CA ALA A 257 -15.67 15.77 1.28
C ALA A 257 -14.18 15.40 1.16
N ALA A 258 -13.57 15.82 0.05
CA ALA A 258 -12.19 15.53 -0.29
C ALA A 258 -11.52 16.80 -0.80
N ASP A 259 -10.65 17.38 0.02
CA ASP A 259 -9.98 18.64 -0.27
C ASP A 259 -8.50 18.38 -0.40
N THR A 260 -7.90 18.86 -1.50
CA THR A 260 -6.45 18.81 -1.71
C THR A 260 -5.90 20.22 -1.78
N ILE A 261 -4.94 20.53 -0.90
CA ILE A 261 -4.32 21.84 -0.79
C ILE A 261 -2.80 21.75 -0.96
N SER A 262 -2.20 22.87 -1.36
CA SER A 262 -0.75 23.04 -1.37
C SER A 262 -0.37 24.10 -0.34
N ILE A 263 0.51 23.75 0.57
CA ILE A 263 0.93 24.56 1.72
C ILE A 263 2.44 24.80 1.59
N SER A 264 2.92 26.02 1.84
CA SER A 264 4.36 26.25 2.00
C SER A 264 4.81 25.68 3.35
N GLU A 265 5.86 24.87 3.36
CA GLU A 265 6.38 24.26 4.61
C GLU A 265 6.73 25.32 5.67
N VAL A 266 7.11 26.53 5.24
CA VAL A 266 7.45 27.67 6.09
C VAL A 266 6.25 28.11 6.95
N LEU A 267 5.02 28.02 6.43
CA LEU A 267 3.80 28.41 7.16
C LEU A 267 3.47 27.46 8.31
N VAL A 268 4.04 26.25 8.28
CA VAL A 268 3.79 25.17 9.25
C VAL A 268 5.08 24.74 9.95
N ASN A 269 6.19 25.46 9.73
CA ASN A 269 7.52 25.19 10.26
C ASN A 269 8.02 23.75 10.07
N ALA A 270 7.55 23.04 9.03
CA ALA A 270 7.69 21.58 8.96
C ALA A 270 9.16 21.11 8.84
N SER A 271 10.02 21.87 8.15
CA SER A 271 11.45 21.55 8.02
C SER A 271 12.25 21.61 9.33
N THR A 272 11.72 22.27 10.36
CA THR A 272 12.37 22.43 11.67
C THR A 272 11.88 21.45 12.73
N GLN A 273 10.82 20.69 12.45
CA GLN A 273 10.23 19.75 13.40
C GLN A 273 10.82 18.34 13.26
N SER A 274 10.93 17.63 14.39
CA SER A 274 11.25 16.20 14.40
C SER A 274 10.03 15.31 14.10
N THR A 275 8.83 15.86 14.31
CA THR A 275 7.55 15.18 14.13
C THR A 275 6.57 16.13 13.46
N GLN A 276 5.71 15.60 12.59
CA GLN A 276 4.68 16.38 11.92
C GLN A 276 3.32 16.03 12.53
N GLN A 277 2.58 17.02 13.02
CA GLN A 277 1.28 16.81 13.66
C GLN A 277 0.17 17.43 12.83
N ILE A 278 -0.82 16.62 12.44
CA ILE A 278 -2.06 17.09 11.83
C ILE A 278 -3.17 16.97 12.87
N HIS A 279 -3.79 18.10 13.19
CA HIS A 279 -4.90 18.15 14.12
C HIS A 279 -6.20 18.45 13.38
N TYR A 280 -7.20 17.60 13.59
CA TYR A 280 -8.57 17.75 13.15
C TYR A 280 -9.46 18.21 14.30
N GLN A 281 -10.27 19.23 14.04
CA GLN A 281 -11.38 19.66 14.88
C GLN A 281 -12.67 19.62 14.06
N PHE A 282 -13.62 18.76 14.45
CA PHE A 282 -14.95 18.72 13.85
C PHE A 282 -15.84 19.79 14.48
N ASN A 283 -16.43 20.64 13.65
CA ASN A 283 -17.44 21.60 14.05
C ASN A 283 -18.81 21.04 13.69
N LYS A 284 -19.54 20.62 14.73
CA LYS A 284 -20.90 20.12 14.59
C LYS A 284 -21.81 21.17 13.94
N GLY A 285 -22.77 20.68 13.17
CA GLY A 285 -23.88 21.47 12.70
C GLY A 285 -24.69 22.03 13.87
N THR A 286 -25.39 23.14 13.62
CA THR A 286 -26.05 23.94 14.66
C THR A 286 -27.21 23.22 15.35
N SER A 287 -27.75 22.16 14.76
CA SER A 287 -28.83 21.37 15.35
C SER A 287 -28.91 19.94 14.78
N GLY A 288 -29.55 19.06 15.53
CA GLY A 288 -29.81 17.68 15.14
C GLY A 288 -28.59 16.77 15.21
N ILE A 289 -28.67 15.62 14.54
CA ILE A 289 -27.54 14.69 14.41
C ILE A 289 -26.44 15.39 13.59
N SER A 290 -25.22 15.38 14.12
CA SER A 290 -24.02 15.86 13.45
C SER A 290 -22.82 15.05 13.92
N VAL A 291 -22.36 14.12 13.11
CA VAL A 291 -21.23 13.23 13.41
C VAL A 291 -20.26 13.24 12.24
N GLY A 292 -18.99 13.48 12.52
CA GLY A 292 -17.91 13.46 11.54
C GLY A 292 -17.16 12.13 11.56
N TYR A 293 -16.48 11.80 10.47
CA TYR A 293 -15.58 10.66 10.35
C TYR A 293 -14.37 11.03 9.49
N LEU A 294 -13.18 10.62 9.90
CA LEU A 294 -12.00 10.65 9.04
C LEU A 294 -12.02 9.40 8.15
N ASP A 295 -11.77 9.55 6.85
CA ASP A 295 -11.51 8.42 5.97
C ASP A 295 -9.98 8.24 5.90
N TYR A 296 -9.30 9.12 5.18
CA TYR A 296 -7.85 9.16 5.14
C TYR A 296 -7.31 10.59 5.12
N LEU A 297 -6.06 10.68 5.56
CA LEU A 297 -5.18 11.81 5.39
C LEU A 297 -3.97 11.33 4.58
N LEU A 298 -3.58 12.08 3.56
CA LEU A 298 -2.39 11.81 2.76
C LEU A 298 -1.66 13.12 2.50
N PHE A 299 -0.34 13.15 2.67
CA PHE A 299 0.45 14.29 2.24
C PHE A 299 1.80 13.90 1.65
N THR A 300 2.25 14.71 0.69
CA THR A 300 3.52 14.59 -0.03
C THR A 300 4.42 15.75 0.34
N VAL A 301 5.70 15.47 0.57
CA VAL A 301 6.74 16.44 0.92
C VAL A 301 7.98 16.21 0.07
N LYS A 302 8.75 17.27 -0.18
CA LYS A 302 10.17 17.11 -0.55
C LYS A 302 10.96 16.79 0.71
N ARG A 303 11.72 15.69 0.70
CA ARG A 303 12.56 15.24 1.81
C ARG A 303 14.01 15.13 1.36
N LYS A 304 14.96 15.49 2.23
CA LYS A 304 16.39 15.28 1.97
C LYS A 304 16.68 13.79 1.83
N LEU A 305 17.62 13.42 0.97
CA LEU A 305 18.10 12.06 0.85
C LEU A 305 19.11 11.78 1.97
N ALA A 306 18.68 11.02 2.98
CA ALA A 306 19.50 10.63 4.12
C ALA A 306 19.01 9.30 4.70
N LEU A 307 19.83 8.69 5.56
CA LEU A 307 19.36 7.58 6.41
C LEU A 307 18.56 8.16 7.57
N TYR A 308 17.30 7.74 7.67
CA TYR A 308 16.40 8.10 8.74
C TYR A 308 16.23 6.87 9.64
N GLY A 309 16.52 7.02 10.93
CA GLY A 309 16.40 5.99 11.96
C GLY A 309 15.46 6.45 13.06
#